data_AF-A0A502EUN0-F1
#
_entry.id   AF-A0A502EUN0-F1
#
_cell.length_a   1.000
_cell.length_b   1.000
_cell.length_c   1.000
_cell.angle_alpha   90.00
_cell.angle_beta   90.00
_cell.angle_gamma   90.00
#
_symmetry.space_group_name_H-M   'P 1'
#
loop_
_entity.id
_entity.type
_entity.pdbx_description
1 polymer ?
#
loop_
_entity_poly.entity_id
_entity_poly.type
_entity_poly.pdbx_seq_one_letter_code
_entity_poly.pdbx_strand_id
1 'polypeptide(L)' 'MKNVFIKKNWEEENILFYLHFQDGEAIRQIEIKENEKLFLSSDTPQIGDSFLYDQSLDELDLQESDFITENEFDKIWNNQ' A
#
# COMPACT_ATOMS: atom_id res chain seq x y z
N MET A 1 -13.33 -13.15 2.95
CA MET A 1 -12.08 -12.44 2.67
C MET A 1 -12.29 -11.61 1.41
N LYS A 2 -12.56 -10.32 1.60
CA LYS A 2 -12.64 -9.32 0.55
C LYS A 2 -11.28 -8.66 0.45
N ASN A 3 -10.60 -8.83 -0.68
CA ASN A 3 -9.34 -8.14 -0.94
C ASN A 3 -9.60 -6.87 -1.74
N VAL A 4 -8.90 -5.79 -1.38
CA VAL A 4 -8.92 -4.52 -2.10
C VAL A 4 -7.49 -4.07 -2.30
N PHE A 5 -7.16 -3.68 -3.53
CA PHE A 5 -5.84 -3.19 -3.88
C PHE A 5 -5.97 -1.78 -4.39
N ILE A 6 -5.14 -0.89 -3.86
CA ILE A 6 -5.12 0.50 -4.27
C ILE A 6 -3.70 0.98 -4.52
N LYS A 7 -3.62 2.05 -5.29
CA LYS A 7 -2.44 2.86 -5.55
C LYS A 7 -2.81 4.30 -5.27
N LYS A 8 -2.14 4.96 -4.32
CA LYS A 8 -2.40 6.35 -3.95
C LYS A 8 -1.12 7.15 -3.85
N ASN A 9 -1.12 8.36 -4.42
CA ASN A 9 -0.01 9.30 -4.27
C ASN A 9 -0.29 10.22 -3.08
N TRP A 10 0.61 10.27 -2.09
CA TRP A 10 0.61 11.30 -1.06
C TRP A 10 1.58 12.40 -1.46
N GLU A 11 1.03 13.48 -2.01
CA GLU A 11 1.80 14.58 -2.59
C GLU A 11 2.65 15.31 -1.55
N GLU A 12 2.18 15.43 -0.30
CA GLU A 12 2.87 16.15 0.77
C GLU A 12 4.25 15.55 1.07
N GLU A 13 4.38 14.23 0.99
CA GLU A 13 5.62 13.51 1.27
C GLU A 13 6.30 12.97 0.00
N ASN A 14 5.70 13.20 -1.18
CA ASN A 14 6.15 12.64 -2.47
C ASN A 14 6.35 11.12 -2.41
N ILE A 15 5.38 10.42 -1.83
CA ILE A 15 5.40 8.97 -1.69
C ILE A 15 4.22 8.37 -2.44
N LEU A 16 4.52 7.37 -3.27
CA LEU A 16 3.50 6.56 -3.93
C LEU A 16 3.29 5.27 -3.13
N PHE A 17 2.09 5.10 -2.60
CA PHE A 17 1.66 3.93 -1.86
C PHE A 17 0.96 2.93 -2.78
N TYR A 18 1.28 1.66 -2.58
CA TYR A 18 0.44 0.55 -2.97
C TYR A 18 -0.02 -0.14 -1.69
N LEU A 19 -1.32 -0.29 -1.50
CA LEU A 19 -1.88 -0.93 -0.32
C LEU A 19 -2.75 -2.11 -0.73
N HIS A 20 -2.60 -3.21 -0.01
CA HIS A 20 -3.44 -4.39 -0.09
C HIS A 20 -4.19 -4.54 1.23
N PHE A 21 -5.49 -4.34 1.17
CA PHE A 21 -6.40 -4.55 2.28
C PHE A 21 -7.07 -5.91 2.18
N GLN A 22 -7.24 -6.56 3.33
CA GLN A 22 -8.03 -7.76 3.49
C GLN A 22 -9.07 -7.52 4.59
N ASP A 23 -10.34 -7.64 4.21
CA ASP A 23 -11.48 -7.40 5.11
C ASP A 23 -11.45 -6.01 5.79
N GLY A 24 -10.84 -5.01 5.14
CA GLY A 24 -10.76 -3.62 5.58
C GLY A 24 -9.44 -3.22 6.25
N GLU A 25 -8.57 -4.18 6.57
CA GLU A 25 -7.28 -3.97 7.22
C GLU A 25 -6.13 -4.13 6.24
N ALA A 26 -5.11 -3.25 6.30
CA ALA A 26 -3.95 -3.37 5.42
C ALA A 26 -3.04 -4.52 5.87
N ILE A 27 -2.68 -5.40 4.94
CA ILE A 27 -1.82 -6.57 5.22
C ILE A 27 -0.54 -6.58 4.39
N ARG A 28 -0.47 -5.80 3.31
CA ARG A 28 0.75 -5.52 2.54
C ARG A 28 0.76 -4.06 2.09
N GLN A 29 1.95 -3.46 2.12
CA GLN A 29 2.18 -2.08 1.70
C GLN A 29 3.49 -1.97 0.94
N ILE A 30 3.49 -1.16 -0.10
CA ILE A 30 4.69 -0.75 -0.83
C ILE A 30 4.75 0.77 -0.81
N GLU A 31 5.86 1.31 -0.33
CA GLU A 31 6.19 2.73 -0.47
C GLU A 31 7.20 2.88 -1.60
N ILE A 32 6.90 3.74 -2.56
CA ILE A 32 7.84 4.15 -3.60
C ILE A 32 8.17 5.62 -3.38
N LYS A 33 9.42 5.89 -3.00
CA LYS A 33 10.04 7.21 -2.88
C LYS A 33 11.08 7.38 -3.99
N GLU A 34 11.63 8.57 -4.17
CA GLU A 34 12.60 8.85 -5.26
C GLU A 34 13.79 7.88 -5.30
N ASN A 35 14.31 7.46 -4.14
CA ASN A 35 15.54 6.68 -4.04
C ASN A 35 15.36 5.31 -3.36
N GLU A 36 14.15 5.01 -2.89
CA GLU A 36 13.92 3.79 -2.12
C GLU A 36 12.53 3.20 -2.38
N LYS A 37 12.46 1.89 -2.17
CA LYS A 37 11.23 1.14 -2.21
C LYS A 37 11.17 0.26 -0.97
N LEU A 38 10.13 0.45 -0.16
CA LEU A 38 9.94 -0.31 1.07
C LEU A 38 8.76 -1.24 0.93
N PHE A 39 8.89 -2.44 1.48
CA PHE A 39 7.86 -3.48 1.45
C PHE A 39 7.53 -3.86 2.89
N LEU A 40 6.30 -3.58 3.30
CA LEU A 40 5.79 -3.87 4.64
C LEU A 40 4.68 -4.90 4.53
N SER A 41 4.56 -5.77 5.53
CA SER A 41 3.50 -6.77 5.61
C SER A 41 3.07 -6.95 7.06
N SER A 42 1.99 -7.69 7.29
CA SER A 42 1.60 -8.11 8.65
C SER A 42 2.73 -8.81 9.41
N ASP A 43 3.65 -9.49 8.71
CA ASP A 43 4.80 -10.17 9.31
C ASP A 43 5.98 -9.22 9.56
N THR A 44 6.11 -8.17 8.75
CA THR A 44 7.13 -7.12 8.89
C THR A 44 6.44 -5.75 8.82
N PRO A 45 5.75 -5.34 9.90
CA PRO A 45 4.88 -4.16 9.89
C PRO A 45 5.66 -2.85 10.05
N GLN A 46 6.97 -2.90 10.28
CA GLN A 46 7.80 -1.72 10.47
C GLN A 46 9.19 -1.93 9.86
N ILE A 47 9.67 -0.93 9.11
CA ILE A 47 11.05 -0.85 8.60
C ILE A 47 11.55 0.59 8.82
N GLY A 48 12.53 0.76 9.71
CA GLY A 48 12.98 2.09 10.11
C GLY A 48 11.82 2.89 10.73
N ASP A 49 11.54 4.05 10.13
CA ASP A 49 10.45 4.94 10.54
C ASP A 49 9.15 4.72 9.74
N SER A 50 9.14 3.81 8.76
CA SER A 50 7.94 3.45 8.01
C SER A 50 7.15 2.35 8.71
N PHE A 51 5.83 2.52 8.78
CA PHE A 51 4.89 1.59 9.40
C PHE A 51 3.85 1.14 8.36
N LEU A 52 3.43 -0.11 8.47
CA LEU A 52 2.27 -0.64 7.75
C LEU A 52 1.04 0.20 8.13
N TYR A 53 0.27 0.61 7.11
CA TYR A 53 -0.94 1.40 7.27
C TYR A 53 -1.88 0.74 8.29
N ASP A 54 -2.28 1.50 9.31
CA ASP A 54 -3.02 1.00 10.47
C ASP A 54 -4.46 1.52 10.54
N GLN A 55 -4.86 2.32 9.56
CA GLN A 55 -6.20 2.88 9.41
C GLN A 55 -7.07 2.02 8.48
N SER A 56 -8.39 2.25 8.54
CA SER A 56 -9.36 1.56 7.67
C SER A 56 -9.28 2.08 6.24
N LEU A 57 -9.54 1.21 5.26
CA LEU A 57 -9.76 1.60 3.86
C LEU A 57 -10.78 2.75 3.73
N ASP A 58 -11.81 2.77 4.57
CA ASP A 58 -12.90 3.76 4.52
C ASP A 58 -12.45 5.17 4.95
N GLU A 59 -11.29 5.31 5.59
CA GLU A 59 -10.73 6.61 5.97
C GLU A 59 -9.95 7.29 4.82
N LEU A 60 -9.69 6.54 3.74
CA LEU A 60 -9.01 7.07 2.55
C LEU A 60 -10.00 7.77 1.61
N ASP A 61 -9.65 8.98 1.17
CA ASP A 61 -10.34 9.66 0.08
C ASP A 61 -9.93 9.05 -1.27
N LEU A 62 -10.60 7.95 -1.63
CA LEU A 62 -10.31 7.14 -2.82
C LEU A 62 -11.22 7.50 -4.00
N GLN A 63 -10.60 7.58 -5.18
CA GLN A 63 -11.28 7.68 -6.46
C GLN A 63 -11.24 6.32 -7.18
N GLU A 64 -12.12 6.11 -8.16
CA GLU A 64 -12.13 4.86 -8.94
C GLU A 64 -10.77 4.55 -9.58
N SER A 65 -10.01 5.58 -9.95
CA SER A 65 -8.66 5.44 -10.52
C SER A 65 -7.58 4.99 -9.53
N ASP A 66 -7.86 5.06 -8.22
CA ASP A 66 -6.92 4.59 -7.20
C ASP A 66 -6.97 3.07 -7.07
N PHE A 67 -8.06 2.42 -7.49
CA PHE A 67 -8.18 0.97 -7.42
C PHE A 67 -7.38 0.30 -8.53
N ILE A 68 -6.62 -0.72 -8.14
CA ILE A 68 -5.79 -1.52 -9.05
C ILE A 68 -6.16 -3.00 -8.90
N THR A 69 -5.70 -3.81 -9.83
CA THR A 69 -5.83 -5.27 -9.74
C THR A 69 -4.75 -5.88 -8.84
N GLU A 70 -5.05 -7.05 -8.29
CA GLU A 70 -4.05 -7.89 -7.59
C GLU A 70 -2.80 -8.11 -8.46
N ASN A 71 -2.99 -8.40 -9.75
CA ASN A 71 -1.90 -8.59 -10.69
C ASN A 71 -1.00 -7.35 -10.84
N GLU A 72 -1.54 -6.14 -10.77
CA GLU A 72 -0.76 -4.91 -10.82
C GLU A 72 0.05 -4.71 -9.54
N PHE A 73 -0.56 -4.99 -8.38
CA PHE A 73 0.12 -4.96 -7.10
C PHE A 73 1.25 -5.99 -7.04
N ASP A 74 0.94 -7.25 -7.36
CA ASP A 74 1.87 -8.38 -7.24
C ASP A 74 3.06 -8.27 -8.20
N LYS A 75 2.89 -7.63 -9.36
CA LYS A 75 4.03 -7.27 -10.24
C LYS A 75 5.06 -6.42 -9.52
N ILE A 76 4.62 -5.52 -8.64
CA ILE A 76 5.51 -4.61 -7.92
C ILE A 76 6.05 -5.29 -6.66
N TRP A 77 5.19 -6.05 -5.97
CA TRP A 77 5.52 -6.81 -4.77
C TRP A 77 6.58 -7.89 -5.01
N ASN A 78 6.45 -8.66 -6.10
CA ASN A 78 7.36 -9.77 -6.41
C ASN A 78 8.71 -9.31 -6.99
N ASN A 79 8.87 -8.01 -7.27
CA ASN A 79 10.13 -7.37 -7.67
C ASN A 79 10.81 -6.68 -6.47
N GLN A 80 10.75 -7.33 -5.31
CA GLN A 80 11.47 -6.96 -4.08
C GLN A 80 12.94 -7.38 -4.16
#